data_AF-G5Q465-F1
#
_entry.id   AF-G5Q465-F1
#
_cell.length_a   1.000
_cell.length_b   1.000
_cell.length_c   1.000
_cell.angle_alpha   90.00
_cell.angle_beta   90.00
_cell.angle_gamma   90.00
#
_symmetry.space_group_name_H-M   'P 1'
#
loop_
_entity.id
_entity.type
_entity.pdbx_description
1 polymer ?
#
loop_
_entity_poly.entity_id
_entity_poly.type
_entity_poly.pdbx_seq_one_letter_code
_entity_poly.pdbx_strand_id
1 'polypeptide(L)'
;QGFGLLQRREFSRFEDLDDRYDLRPSAWITPKGDWGKGKVELVEIPTNDETNDNIVAYWTPDQLPEPGKEMNFKYTLTFSRDEDKLHAPDNAWVLQTRRSTGDVKQSNLIRQPDGTIAFVVDFVGADMKKLPPDTPVAAQTSIGDNGEIVDSNVRYNPVTKGWRLMLRVKVKDAKKTTEMRAALVNADQTLSETWSYQLPANE
;
A
#
# COMPACT_ATOMS: atom_id res chain seq x y z
N GLN A 1 4.63 15.97 -5.56
CA GLN A 1 5.15 14.71 -6.13
C GLN A 1 6.42 14.35 -5.37
N GLY A 2 6.65 13.08 -5.09
CA GLY A 2 7.75 12.58 -4.26
C GLY A 2 7.59 11.10 -3.98
N PHE A 3 8.54 10.50 -3.26
CA PHE A 3 8.50 9.10 -2.85
C PHE A 3 9.19 8.92 -1.51
N GLY A 4 8.90 7.83 -0.81
CA GLY A 4 9.48 7.58 0.50
C GLY A 4 9.06 6.25 1.10
N LEU A 5 9.79 5.84 2.14
CA LEU A 5 9.40 4.73 3.00
C LEU A 5 8.67 5.30 4.21
N LEU A 6 7.41 4.90 4.38
CA LEU A 6 6.54 5.41 5.41
C LEU A 6 6.25 4.34 6.44
N GLN A 7 6.01 4.78 7.67
CA GLN A 7 5.59 3.93 8.77
C GLN A 7 4.27 4.43 9.37
N ARG A 8 3.17 3.74 9.06
CA ARG A 8 1.83 4.02 9.60
C ARG A 8 1.67 3.36 10.98
N ARG A 9 1.78 4.16 12.05
CA ARG A 9 2.18 3.74 13.40
C ARG A 9 1.05 3.67 14.45
N GLU A 10 1.22 2.77 15.42
CA GLU A 10 0.54 2.73 16.72
C GLU A 10 1.34 1.78 17.62
N PHE A 11 1.56 2.08 18.91
CA PHE A 11 2.35 1.22 19.81
C PHE A 11 1.85 -0.22 19.82
N SER A 12 0.53 -0.42 19.85
CA SER A 12 -0.15 -1.71 19.88
C SER A 12 0.10 -2.62 18.67
N ARG A 13 0.73 -2.10 17.62
CA ARG A 13 1.16 -2.88 16.46
C ARG A 13 2.52 -3.54 16.63
N PHE A 14 3.30 -3.09 17.62
CA PHE A 14 4.69 -3.50 17.82
C PHE A 14 4.90 -4.09 19.22
N GLU A 15 4.32 -3.48 20.26
CA GLU A 15 4.42 -3.92 21.68
C GLU A 15 5.85 -4.05 22.24
N ASP A 16 6.85 -3.58 21.50
CA ASP A 16 8.25 -3.62 21.88
C ASP A 16 8.64 -2.38 22.69
N LEU A 17 9.11 -2.58 23.92
CA LEU A 17 9.50 -1.52 24.84
C LEU A 17 10.94 -1.04 24.65
N ASP A 18 11.80 -1.87 24.04
CA ASP A 18 13.22 -1.62 23.88
C ASP A 18 13.49 -0.92 22.54
N ASP A 19 13.02 -1.51 21.43
CA ASP A 19 13.33 -1.07 20.07
C ASP A 19 12.41 0.04 19.53
N ARG A 20 11.27 0.22 20.19
CA ARG A 20 10.30 1.30 19.95
C ARG A 20 10.05 1.58 18.47
N TYR A 21 9.73 0.52 17.72
CA TYR A 21 9.42 0.61 16.29
C TYR A 21 8.38 1.68 15.98
N ASP A 22 7.37 1.85 16.84
CA ASP A 22 6.33 2.88 16.73
C ASP A 22 6.87 4.32 16.64
N LEU A 23 8.09 4.57 17.15
CA LEU A 23 8.74 5.87 17.14
C LEU A 23 9.69 6.09 15.95
N ARG A 24 10.01 5.05 15.17
CA ARG A 24 10.93 5.18 14.02
C ARG A 24 10.33 6.08 12.92
N PRO A 25 11.14 6.91 12.24
CA PRO A 25 10.62 7.92 11.34
C PRO A 25 10.18 7.34 9.99
N SER A 26 9.18 7.95 9.37
CA SER A 26 8.99 7.91 7.93
C SER A 26 10.04 8.80 7.25
N ALA A 27 10.47 8.47 6.04
CA ALA A 27 11.42 9.24 5.25
C ALA A 27 10.85 9.55 3.86
N TRP A 28 10.69 10.84 3.53
CA TRP A 28 10.08 11.30 2.27
C TRP A 28 11.00 12.20 1.46
N ILE A 29 11.28 11.81 0.22
CA ILE A 29 12.06 12.58 -0.76
C ILE A 29 11.11 13.43 -1.61
N THR A 30 11.36 14.73 -1.62
CA THR A 30 10.73 15.68 -2.54
C THR A 30 11.78 16.21 -3.52
N PRO A 31 11.76 15.76 -4.79
CA PRO A 31 12.60 16.31 -5.85
C PRO A 31 12.41 17.82 -6.01
N LYS A 32 13.49 18.54 -6.31
CA LYS A 32 13.46 19.95 -6.73
C LYS A 32 13.85 20.05 -8.19
N GLY A 33 12.90 20.48 -9.01
CA GLY A 33 13.05 20.53 -10.47
C GLY A 33 12.59 19.23 -11.12
N ASP A 34 12.82 19.13 -12.42
CA ASP A 34 12.46 17.96 -13.23
C ASP A 34 13.64 16.97 -13.25
N TRP A 35 13.40 15.75 -12.77
CA TRP A 35 14.38 14.65 -12.81
C TRP A 35 14.33 13.86 -14.11
N GLY A 36 13.41 14.21 -15.02
CA GLY A 36 13.24 13.56 -16.32
C GLY A 36 12.58 12.18 -16.20
N LYS A 37 12.77 11.38 -17.24
CA LYS A 37 12.22 10.01 -17.30
C LYS A 37 13.08 9.04 -16.47
N GLY A 38 12.40 8.12 -15.83
CA GLY A 38 12.98 7.14 -14.93
C GLY A 38 11.89 6.45 -14.14
N LYS A 39 12.29 5.81 -13.05
CA LYS A 39 11.41 5.05 -12.18
C LYS A 39 11.86 5.14 -10.72
N VAL A 40 10.88 5.09 -9.83
CA VAL A 40 11.13 4.77 -8.43
C VAL A 40 11.21 3.25 -8.33
N GLU A 41 12.35 2.74 -7.87
CA GLU A 41 12.56 1.31 -7.64
C GLU A 41 12.49 0.99 -6.15
N LEU A 42 11.87 -0.15 -5.85
CA LEU A 42 11.83 -0.78 -4.54
C LEU A 42 12.57 -2.12 -4.65
N VAL A 43 13.52 -2.35 -3.77
CA VAL A 43 14.24 -3.63 -3.65
C VAL A 43 13.89 -4.24 -2.30
N GLU A 44 13.36 -5.46 -2.33
CA GLU A 44 13.01 -6.27 -1.17
C GLU A 44 13.96 -7.48 -1.13
N ILE A 45 14.76 -7.56 -0.08
CA ILE A 45 15.76 -8.63 0.10
C ILE A 45 15.19 -9.62 1.14
N PRO A 46 15.21 -10.94 0.87
CA PRO A 46 14.82 -11.93 1.87
C PRO A 46 15.73 -11.82 3.10
N THR A 47 15.14 -11.68 4.28
CA THR A 47 15.85 -11.71 5.56
C THR A 47 15.09 -12.59 6.55
N ASN A 48 15.83 -13.22 7.45
CA ASN A 48 15.29 -13.96 8.59
C ASN A 48 15.46 -13.19 9.91
N ASP A 49 16.06 -11.99 9.86
CA ASP A 49 16.53 -11.26 11.03
C ASP A 49 16.46 -9.74 10.80
N GLU A 50 15.96 -9.02 11.79
CA GLU A 50 15.71 -7.58 11.77
C GLU A 50 16.96 -6.71 11.86
N THR A 51 18.13 -7.28 12.22
CA THR A 51 19.37 -6.53 12.33
C THR A 51 19.92 -6.09 10.97
N ASN A 52 19.45 -6.69 9.88
CA ASN A 52 19.89 -6.41 8.52
C ASN A 52 18.80 -5.64 7.76
N ASP A 53 19.08 -4.40 7.35
CA ASP A 53 18.21 -3.65 6.46
C ASP A 53 17.97 -4.44 5.16
N ASN A 54 16.70 -4.66 4.83
CA ASN A 54 16.30 -5.49 3.70
C ASN A 54 15.38 -4.78 2.71
N ILE A 55 15.15 -3.47 2.89
CA ILE A 55 14.34 -2.62 2.02
C ILE A 55 15.17 -1.45 1.52
N VAL A 56 15.19 -1.26 0.20
CA VAL A 56 15.86 -0.12 -0.44
C VAL A 56 14.89 0.56 -1.40
N ALA A 57 14.82 1.89 -1.37
CA ALA A 57 14.00 2.66 -2.32
C ALA A 57 14.80 3.84 -2.90
N TYR A 58 14.78 4.02 -4.21
CA TYR A 58 15.50 5.09 -4.90
C TYR A 58 14.85 5.45 -6.23
N TRP A 59 15.23 6.61 -6.77
CA TRP A 59 14.95 6.98 -8.15
C TRP A 59 16.12 6.56 -9.03
N THR A 60 15.84 5.99 -10.20
CA THR A 60 16.82 5.70 -11.24
C THR A 60 16.37 6.30 -12.57
N PRO A 61 17.21 7.08 -13.27
CA PRO A 61 16.88 7.63 -14.58
C PRO A 61 16.87 6.52 -15.65
N ASP A 62 16.03 6.67 -16.67
CA ASP A 62 15.96 5.70 -17.78
C ASP A 62 17.26 5.67 -18.61
N GLN A 63 18.00 6.79 -18.64
CA GLN A 63 19.24 6.94 -19.37
C GLN A 63 20.25 7.71 -18.52
N LEU A 64 21.47 7.18 -18.45
CA LEU A 64 22.62 7.87 -17.84
C LEU A 64 23.34 8.71 -18.90
N PRO A 65 23.92 9.85 -18.52
CA PRO A 65 24.75 10.60 -19.45
C PRO A 65 26.10 9.89 -19.66
N GLU A 66 26.83 10.31 -20.70
CA GLU A 66 28.18 9.83 -20.97
C GLU A 66 29.12 10.01 -19.77
N PRO A 67 30.12 9.13 -19.57
CA PRO A 67 31.09 9.27 -18.49
C PRO A 67 31.74 10.67 -18.45
N GLY A 68 31.79 11.27 -17.26
CA GLY A 68 32.34 12.61 -17.05
C GLY A 68 31.36 13.76 -17.28
N LYS A 69 30.13 13.49 -17.73
CA LYS A 69 29.05 14.49 -17.77
C LYS A 69 28.42 14.67 -16.38
N GLU A 70 28.14 15.92 -16.04
CA GLU A 70 27.54 16.30 -14.76
C GLU A 70 26.07 15.88 -14.68
N MET A 71 25.66 15.40 -13.49
CA MET A 71 24.26 15.23 -13.12
C MET A 71 23.96 16.09 -11.90
N ASN A 72 22.92 16.91 -11.98
CA ASN A 72 22.51 17.80 -10.90
C ASN A 72 21.18 17.32 -10.28
N PHE A 73 21.26 16.77 -9.07
CA PHE A 73 20.07 16.38 -8.30
C PHE A 73 19.93 17.26 -7.06
N LYS A 74 18.76 17.88 -6.92
CA LYS A 74 18.39 18.67 -5.74
C LYS A 74 17.12 18.07 -5.16
N TYR A 75 17.07 17.87 -3.84
CA TYR A 75 15.90 17.35 -3.15
C TYR A 75 15.86 17.80 -1.69
N THR A 76 14.71 17.59 -1.04
CA THR A 76 14.61 17.56 0.42
C THR A 76 14.28 16.15 0.88
N LEU A 77 14.94 15.70 1.94
CA LEU A 77 14.57 14.48 2.66
C LEU A 77 13.91 14.88 3.98
N THR A 78 12.65 14.49 4.16
CA THR A 78 11.87 14.79 5.36
C THR A 78 11.75 13.54 6.22
N PHE A 79 12.31 13.59 7.43
CA PHE A 79 12.04 12.59 8.45
C PHE A 79 10.86 13.07 9.31
N SER A 80 9.80 12.27 9.37
CA SER A 80 8.55 12.66 10.04
C SER A 80 7.91 11.50 10.78
N ARG A 81 7.03 11.82 11.73
CA ARG A 81 6.08 10.88 12.35
C ARG A 81 4.62 11.27 12.13
N ASP A 82 4.41 12.30 11.30
CA ASP A 82 3.10 12.82 10.93
C ASP A 82 2.80 12.35 9.48
N GLU A 83 2.46 11.07 9.31
CA GLU A 83 2.20 10.49 7.97
C GLU A 83 1.05 11.18 7.23
N ASP A 84 0.05 11.67 7.97
CA ASP A 84 -1.10 12.40 7.43
C ASP A 84 -0.68 13.70 6.73
N LYS A 85 0.40 14.35 7.21
CA LYS A 85 0.98 15.56 6.57
C LYS A 85 1.85 15.24 5.36
N LEU A 86 2.24 13.98 5.16
CA LEU A 86 2.97 13.52 3.97
C LEU A 86 2.03 13.11 2.84
N HIS A 87 0.71 13.19 3.04
CA HIS A 87 -0.30 12.88 2.04
C HIS A 87 -1.20 14.08 1.74
N ALA A 88 -1.77 14.07 0.54
CA ALA A 88 -2.71 15.10 0.14
C ALA A 88 -4.02 14.93 0.93
N PRO A 89 -4.59 16.00 1.52
CA PRO A 89 -5.77 15.89 2.39
C PRO A 89 -7.04 15.40 1.67
N ASP A 90 -7.10 15.62 0.36
CA ASP A 90 -8.17 15.23 -0.57
C ASP A 90 -7.97 13.82 -1.16
N ASN A 91 -6.91 13.11 -0.77
CA ASN A 91 -6.62 11.75 -1.21
C ASN A 91 -6.49 10.81 -0.02
N ALA A 92 -7.43 9.87 0.12
CA ALA A 92 -7.37 8.86 1.17
C ALA A 92 -6.21 7.88 0.96
N TRP A 93 -5.72 7.31 2.04
CA TRP A 93 -4.60 6.37 2.03
C TRP A 93 -4.91 5.10 2.82
N VAL A 94 -4.11 4.07 2.60
CA VAL A 94 -4.29 2.75 3.23
C VAL A 94 -3.80 2.77 4.68
N LEU A 95 -4.67 2.84 5.68
CA LEU A 95 -4.26 2.77 7.08
C LEU A 95 -3.54 1.44 7.43
N GLN A 96 -3.99 0.35 6.83
CA GLN A 96 -3.45 -0.99 7.03
C GLN A 96 -3.90 -1.95 5.92
N THR A 97 -3.07 -2.96 5.66
CA THR A 97 -3.40 -4.14 4.85
C THR A 97 -3.31 -5.36 5.74
N ARG A 98 -4.37 -6.17 5.81
CA ARG A 98 -4.37 -7.44 6.56
C ARG A 98 -4.66 -8.60 5.62
N ARG A 99 -3.83 -9.64 5.67
CA ARG A 99 -4.06 -10.89 4.95
C ARG A 99 -4.91 -11.84 5.79
N SER A 100 -5.80 -12.57 5.13
CA SER A 100 -6.58 -13.65 5.72
C SER A 100 -6.70 -14.79 4.71
N THR A 101 -6.98 -16.00 5.18
CA THR A 101 -7.43 -17.07 4.30
C THR A 101 -8.76 -16.65 3.68
N GLY A 102 -8.94 -16.86 2.39
CA GLY A 102 -10.25 -16.76 1.78
C GLY A 102 -11.19 -17.81 2.37
N ASP A 103 -12.43 -17.42 2.62
CA ASP A 103 -13.43 -18.29 3.20
C ASP A 103 -14.78 -18.13 2.48
N VAL A 104 -15.53 -19.23 2.46
CA VAL A 104 -16.95 -19.19 2.08
C VAL A 104 -17.75 -19.40 3.35
N LYS A 105 -18.71 -18.49 3.62
CA LYS A 105 -19.70 -18.72 4.68
C LYS A 105 -20.66 -19.81 4.22
N GLN A 106 -20.58 -20.97 4.86
CA GLN A 106 -21.58 -22.02 4.71
C GLN A 106 -22.83 -21.72 5.55
N SER A 107 -23.94 -22.36 5.21
CA SER A 107 -25.23 -22.22 5.92
C SER A 107 -25.15 -22.61 7.40
N ASN A 108 -24.17 -23.44 7.77
CA ASN A 108 -23.87 -23.87 9.15
C ASN A 108 -22.94 -22.90 9.91
N LEU A 109 -22.64 -21.73 9.34
CA LEU A 109 -21.74 -20.69 9.87
C LEU A 109 -20.27 -21.12 10.06
N ILE A 110 -19.89 -22.33 9.62
CA ILE A 110 -18.50 -22.78 9.62
C ILE A 110 -17.79 -22.14 8.43
N ARG A 111 -16.68 -21.46 8.70
CA ARG A 111 -15.77 -20.94 7.66
C ARG A 111 -14.86 -22.07 7.20
N GLN A 112 -14.87 -22.37 5.91
CA GLN A 112 -13.89 -23.29 5.32
C GLN A 112 -13.00 -22.52 4.34
N PRO A 113 -11.67 -22.73 4.39
CA PRO A 113 -10.77 -22.21 3.38
C PRO A 113 -11.19 -22.73 2.00
N ASP A 114 -11.32 -21.83 1.03
CA ASP A 114 -11.75 -22.16 -0.34
C ASP A 114 -10.58 -22.16 -1.34
N GLY A 115 -9.34 -22.11 -0.83
CA GLY A 115 -8.13 -22.03 -1.63
C GLY A 115 -7.84 -20.62 -2.19
N THR A 116 -8.61 -19.62 -1.79
CA THR A 116 -8.35 -18.21 -2.13
C THR A 116 -7.65 -17.48 -0.98
N ILE A 117 -7.09 -16.31 -1.29
CA ILE A 117 -6.46 -15.41 -0.33
C ILE A 117 -7.33 -14.15 -0.26
N ALA A 118 -7.54 -13.63 0.95
CA ALA A 118 -8.28 -12.39 1.16
C ALA A 118 -7.39 -11.28 1.73
N PHE A 119 -7.60 -10.07 1.23
CA PHE A 119 -7.00 -8.84 1.72
C PHE A 119 -8.08 -7.93 2.29
N VAL A 120 -7.84 -7.45 3.50
CA VAL A 120 -8.63 -6.42 4.15
C VAL A 120 -7.81 -5.13 4.12
N VAL A 121 -8.23 -4.19 3.30
CA VAL A 121 -7.54 -2.92 3.07
C VAL A 121 -8.41 -1.79 3.61
N ASP A 122 -7.97 -1.16 4.70
CA ASP A 122 -8.69 -0.03 5.31
C ASP A 122 -8.14 1.29 4.77
N PHE A 123 -8.98 2.11 4.17
CA PHE A 123 -8.66 3.44 3.69
C PHE A 123 -9.19 4.53 4.64
N VAL A 124 -8.38 5.56 4.88
CA VAL A 124 -8.73 6.75 5.67
C VAL A 124 -8.14 8.00 5.04
N GLY A 125 -8.72 9.16 5.29
CA GLY A 125 -8.20 10.44 4.80
C GLY A 125 -8.95 11.62 5.42
N ALA A 126 -8.39 12.83 5.34
CA ALA A 126 -8.99 14.00 5.96
C ALA A 126 -10.37 14.32 5.37
N ASP A 127 -10.48 14.34 4.04
CA ASP A 127 -11.76 14.57 3.36
C ASP A 127 -12.66 13.33 3.35
N MET A 128 -12.08 12.13 3.24
CA MET A 128 -12.84 10.88 3.34
C MET A 128 -13.62 10.78 4.66
N LYS A 129 -13.03 11.21 5.79
CA LYS A 129 -13.72 11.21 7.11
C LYS A 129 -14.96 12.09 7.19
N LYS A 130 -15.16 13.00 6.23
CA LYS A 130 -16.30 13.93 6.16
C LYS A 130 -17.43 13.39 5.27
N LEU A 131 -17.16 12.36 4.46
CA LEU A 131 -18.14 11.77 3.55
C LEU A 131 -19.25 11.04 4.36
N PRO A 132 -20.52 11.15 3.96
CA PRO A 132 -21.61 10.40 4.55
C PRO A 132 -21.39 8.88 4.50
N PRO A 133 -21.82 8.09 5.51
CA PRO A 133 -21.67 6.62 5.52
C PRO A 133 -22.30 5.89 4.34
N ASP A 134 -23.33 6.48 3.73
CA ASP A 134 -24.07 5.97 2.57
C ASP A 134 -23.52 6.45 1.22
N THR A 135 -22.37 7.16 1.23
CA THR A 135 -21.67 7.52 0.00
C THR A 135 -21.37 6.25 -0.81
N PRO A 136 -21.75 6.18 -2.10
CA PRO A 136 -21.61 4.98 -2.93
C PRO A 136 -20.16 4.78 -3.41
N VAL A 137 -19.26 4.52 -2.46
CA VAL A 137 -17.84 4.27 -2.74
C VAL A 137 -17.68 2.88 -3.35
N ALA A 138 -17.06 2.83 -4.52
CA ALA A 138 -16.68 1.61 -5.23
C ALA A 138 -15.16 1.43 -5.24
N ALA A 139 -14.69 0.27 -5.68
CA ALA A 139 -13.28 0.02 -5.94
C ALA A 139 -13.04 -0.23 -7.43
N GLN A 140 -12.06 0.45 -8.00
CA GLN A 140 -11.45 0.06 -9.27
C GLN A 140 -10.30 -0.88 -8.96
N THR A 141 -10.36 -2.11 -9.47
CA THR A 141 -9.38 -3.16 -9.17
C THR A 141 -8.79 -3.75 -10.45
N SER A 142 -7.56 -4.21 -10.36
CA SER A 142 -6.89 -4.97 -11.42
C SER A 142 -5.95 -6.01 -10.81
N ILE A 143 -5.74 -7.11 -11.52
CA ILE A 143 -4.81 -8.17 -11.12
C ILE A 143 -4.02 -8.64 -12.34
N GLY A 144 -2.76 -9.03 -12.14
CA GLY A 144 -1.93 -9.61 -13.19
C GLY A 144 -2.37 -11.01 -13.59
N ASP A 145 -1.78 -11.54 -14.67
CA ASP A 145 -2.21 -12.79 -15.32
C ASP A 145 -2.14 -14.03 -14.42
N ASN A 146 -1.29 -14.01 -13.37
CA ASN A 146 -1.17 -15.11 -12.41
C ASN A 146 -2.30 -15.14 -11.35
N GLY A 147 -3.19 -14.16 -11.36
CA GLY A 147 -4.29 -14.05 -10.40
C GLY A 147 -5.67 -13.96 -11.06
N GLU A 148 -6.69 -14.10 -10.22
CA GLU A 148 -8.09 -13.86 -10.54
C GLU A 148 -8.76 -13.20 -9.33
N ILE A 149 -9.47 -12.09 -9.54
CA ILE A 149 -10.27 -11.46 -8.48
C ILE A 149 -11.60 -12.21 -8.39
N VAL A 150 -11.81 -12.89 -7.26
CA VAL A 150 -13.00 -13.71 -6.99
C VAL A 150 -14.10 -12.89 -6.33
N ASP A 151 -13.73 -11.92 -5.49
CA ASP A 151 -14.67 -11.00 -4.86
C ASP A 151 -14.00 -9.64 -4.58
N SER A 152 -14.79 -8.58 -4.67
CA SER A 152 -14.36 -7.22 -4.35
C SER A 152 -15.53 -6.45 -3.74
N ASN A 153 -15.46 -6.22 -2.42
CA ASN A 153 -16.50 -5.55 -1.68
C ASN A 153 -15.95 -4.36 -0.92
N VAL A 154 -16.61 -3.21 -1.05
CA VAL A 154 -16.29 -2.00 -0.30
C VAL A 154 -17.40 -1.72 0.70
N ARG A 155 -17.04 -1.40 1.94
CA ARG A 155 -17.99 -1.03 2.98
C ARG A 155 -17.47 0.10 3.87
N TYR A 156 -18.37 0.95 4.34
CA TYR A 156 -18.03 1.96 5.33
C TYR A 156 -17.57 1.32 6.66
N ASN A 157 -16.55 1.91 7.28
CA ASN A 157 -16.03 1.52 8.58
C ASN A 157 -16.32 2.64 9.60
N PRO A 158 -17.33 2.47 10.49
CA PRO A 158 -17.74 3.52 11.42
C PRO A 158 -16.70 3.82 12.51
N VAL A 159 -15.77 2.90 12.78
CA VAL A 159 -14.73 3.07 13.80
C VAL A 159 -13.65 4.05 13.31
N THR A 160 -13.21 3.88 12.07
CA THR A 160 -12.16 4.73 11.48
C THR A 160 -12.71 5.95 10.75
N LYS A 161 -14.04 5.96 10.49
CA LYS A 161 -14.72 6.91 9.59
C LYS A 161 -14.09 6.89 8.19
N GLY A 162 -13.79 5.68 7.71
CA GLY A 162 -13.20 5.44 6.40
C GLY A 162 -13.91 4.30 5.68
N TRP A 163 -13.30 3.75 4.63
CA TRP A 163 -13.86 2.64 3.87
C TRP A 163 -12.91 1.44 3.89
N ARG A 164 -13.49 0.25 4.03
CA ARG A 164 -12.79 -1.02 3.97
C ARG A 164 -13.06 -1.68 2.64
N LEU A 165 -12.00 -1.99 1.90
CA LEU A 165 -12.02 -2.92 0.79
C LEU A 165 -11.71 -4.32 1.33
N MET A 166 -12.57 -5.27 0.98
CA MET A 166 -12.32 -6.71 1.06
C MET A 166 -12.06 -7.20 -0.37
N LEU A 167 -10.85 -7.66 -0.64
CA LEU A 167 -10.46 -8.20 -1.94
C LEU A 167 -10.11 -9.67 -1.78
N ARG A 168 -10.80 -10.56 -2.49
CA ARG A 168 -10.51 -11.99 -2.47
C ARG A 168 -9.98 -12.41 -3.83
N VAL A 169 -8.85 -13.10 -3.83
CA VAL A 169 -8.11 -13.45 -5.04
C VAL A 169 -7.73 -14.92 -5.05
N LYS A 170 -7.74 -15.52 -6.23
CA LYS A 170 -7.22 -16.86 -6.48
C LYS A 170 -5.89 -16.75 -7.22
N VAL A 171 -4.86 -17.43 -6.71
CA VAL A 171 -3.55 -17.51 -7.36
C VAL A 171 -3.53 -18.77 -8.24
N LYS A 172 -3.05 -18.63 -9.48
CA LYS A 172 -3.00 -19.73 -10.46
C LYS A 172 -1.77 -20.61 -10.26
N ASP A 173 -0.60 -20.00 -10.12
CA ASP A 173 0.67 -20.67 -9.83
C ASP A 173 1.36 -19.98 -8.64
N ALA A 174 1.37 -20.65 -7.49
CA ALA A 174 1.99 -20.14 -6.27
C ALA A 174 3.50 -19.90 -6.42
N LYS A 175 4.17 -20.52 -7.41
CA LYS A 175 5.62 -20.33 -7.66
C LYS A 175 5.94 -19.04 -8.41
N LYS A 176 4.93 -18.25 -8.76
CA LYS A 176 5.09 -16.98 -9.50
C LYS A 176 4.51 -15.82 -8.69
N THR A 177 5.08 -14.65 -8.87
CA THR A 177 4.57 -13.40 -8.31
C THR A 177 3.16 -13.11 -8.83
N THR A 178 2.32 -12.54 -7.96
CA THR A 178 0.99 -12.02 -8.35
C THR A 178 0.86 -10.57 -7.92
N GLU A 179 0.74 -9.66 -8.87
CA GLU A 179 0.53 -8.24 -8.61
C GLU A 179 -0.95 -7.88 -8.71
N MET A 180 -1.41 -6.98 -7.84
CA MET A 180 -2.77 -6.48 -7.83
C MET A 180 -2.82 -5.02 -7.41
N ARG A 181 -3.82 -4.30 -7.93
CA ARG A 181 -4.03 -2.88 -7.66
C ARG A 181 -5.48 -2.62 -7.30
N ALA A 182 -5.70 -1.67 -6.40
CA ALA A 182 -7.03 -1.18 -6.07
C ALA A 182 -7.01 0.31 -5.72
N ALA A 183 -8.02 1.06 -6.14
CA ALA A 183 -8.26 2.44 -5.71
C ALA A 183 -9.75 2.64 -5.42
N LEU A 184 -10.06 3.41 -4.39
CA LEU A 184 -11.44 3.79 -4.09
C LEU A 184 -11.86 4.95 -4.99
N VAL A 185 -13.08 4.86 -5.49
CA VAL A 185 -13.70 5.85 -6.36
C VAL A 185 -15.13 6.14 -5.93
N ASN A 186 -15.63 7.31 -6.28
CA ASN A 186 -17.05 7.64 -6.22
C ASN A 186 -17.45 8.24 -7.57
N ALA A 187 -18.29 7.52 -8.32
CA ALA A 187 -18.51 7.76 -9.74
C ALA A 187 -17.16 7.90 -10.48
N ASP A 188 -16.91 9.04 -11.10
CA ASP A 188 -15.69 9.30 -11.88
C ASP A 188 -14.54 9.92 -11.05
N GLN A 189 -14.78 10.22 -9.76
CA GLN A 189 -13.78 10.83 -8.90
C GLN A 189 -12.98 9.77 -8.13
N THR A 190 -11.65 9.79 -8.27
CA THR A 190 -10.74 9.03 -7.41
C THR A 190 -10.74 9.60 -5.98
N LEU A 191 -10.98 8.73 -5.00
CA LEU A 191 -11.03 9.11 -3.58
C LEU A 191 -9.77 8.72 -2.80
N SER A 192 -8.94 7.82 -3.32
CA SER A 192 -7.76 7.31 -2.61
C SER A 192 -6.51 7.20 -3.47
N GLU A 193 -5.38 6.95 -2.80
CA GLU A 193 -4.19 6.39 -3.42
C GLU A 193 -4.52 5.05 -4.08
N THR A 194 -3.69 4.63 -5.04
CA THR A 194 -3.75 3.26 -5.53
C THR A 194 -2.98 2.37 -4.57
N TRP A 195 -3.69 1.47 -3.88
CA TRP A 195 -3.08 0.33 -3.22
C TRP A 195 -2.47 -0.58 -4.30
N SER A 196 -1.15 -0.67 -4.36
CA SER A 196 -0.41 -1.53 -5.27
C SER A 196 0.30 -2.58 -4.44
N TYR A 197 -0.09 -3.84 -4.59
CA TYR A 197 0.36 -4.93 -3.75
C TYR A 197 0.92 -6.07 -4.60
N GLN A 198 2.04 -6.60 -4.13
CA GLN A 198 2.69 -7.77 -4.70
C GLN A 198 2.56 -8.92 -3.71
N LEU A 199 1.98 -10.04 -4.14
CA LEU A 199 2.12 -11.31 -3.44
C LEU A 199 3.38 -12.00 -3.99
N PRO A 200 4.44 -12.16 -3.18
CA PRO A 200 5.68 -12.79 -3.63
C PRO A 200 5.46 -14.23 -4.11
N ALA A 201 6.37 -14.71 -4.95
CA ALA A 201 6.40 -16.11 -5.32
C ALA A 201 6.71 -17.01 -4.11
N ASN A 202 6.01 -18.14 -4.02
CA ASN A 202 6.10 -19.16 -2.98
C ASN A 202 5.61 -18.72 -1.59
N GLU A 203 4.70 -17.74 -1.56
CA GLU A 203 4.04 -17.21 -0.36
C GLU A 203 2.69 -17.89 -0.07
#